data_AF-A0A7X8EY24-F1
#
_entry.id   AF-A0A7X8EY24-F1
#
_cell.length_a   1.000
_cell.length_b   1.000
_cell.length_c   1.000
_cell.angle_alpha   90.00
_cell.angle_beta   90.00
_cell.angle_gamma   90.00
#
_symmetry.space_group_name_H-M   'P 1'
#
loop_
_entity.id
_entity.type
_entity.pdbx_description
1 polymer ?
#
loop_
_entity_poly.entity_id
_entity_poly.type
_entity_poly.pdbx_seq_one_letter_code
_entity_poly.pdbx_strand_id
1 'polypeptide(L)'
;FYYQPRQGGTRTTASTFDMDWNVYFNPAVSLQEARFNGKTLEDWQKGGKDLHSRWVDPLFINPAQRDFRLRPDSPALELGFRPLEPDRAGPREWTANAH
;
A
#
# COMPACT_ATOMS: atom_id res chain seq x y z
N PHE A 1 11.39 -0.81 -8.29
CA PHE A 1 12.60 -1.66 -8.34
C PHE A 1 13.55 -1.10 -9.40
N TYR A 2 14.53 -0.29 -9.01
CA TYR A 2 15.55 0.19 -9.95
C TYR A 2 16.88 -0.47 -9.59
N TYR A 3 17.36 -1.29 -10.52
CA TYR A 3 18.69 -1.89 -10.46
C TYR A 3 19.64 -1.03 -11.29
N GLN A 4 20.61 -0.38 -10.64
CA GLN A 4 21.76 0.23 -11.30
C GLN A 4 23.03 -0.43 -10.74
N PRO A 5 23.70 -1.31 -11.51
CA PRO A 5 24.94 -1.90 -11.05
C PRO A 5 26.06 -0.85 -11.17
N ARG A 6 26.62 -0.42 -10.04
CA ARG A 6 27.98 0.14 -10.04
C ARG A 6 28.96 -1.00 -9.77
N GLN A 7 29.87 -1.25 -10.70
CA GLN A 7 30.88 -2.31 -10.59
C GLN A 7 31.68 -2.22 -9.27
N GLY A 8 31.99 -3.38 -8.69
CA GLY A 8 33.17 -3.52 -7.83
C GLY A 8 32.98 -3.70 -6.33
N GLY A 9 31.77 -3.98 -5.81
CA GLY A 9 31.62 -4.28 -4.38
C GLY A 9 30.55 -5.34 -4.13
N THR A 10 30.88 -6.34 -3.30
CA THR A 10 29.92 -7.33 -2.79
C THR A 10 28.73 -6.59 -2.18
N ARG A 11 27.57 -6.67 -2.83
CA ARG A 11 26.35 -5.99 -2.40
C ARG A 11 25.42 -7.00 -1.74
N THR A 12 25.33 -6.96 -0.43
CA THR A 12 24.15 -7.48 0.28
C THR A 12 22.97 -6.60 -0.14
N THR A 13 22.00 -7.15 -0.84
CA THR A 13 20.72 -6.49 -1.08
C THR A 13 19.96 -6.43 0.24
N ALA A 14 20.23 -5.41 1.04
CA ALA A 14 19.33 -5.02 2.10
C ALA A 14 18.08 -4.42 1.43
N SER A 15 16.94 -5.07 1.57
CA SER A 15 15.66 -4.46 1.23
C SER A 15 15.52 -3.24 2.13
N THR A 16 15.70 -2.02 1.59
CA THR A 16 15.67 -0.79 2.40
C THR A 16 14.26 -0.32 2.72
N PHE A 17 13.25 -1.04 2.24
CA PHE A 17 11.85 -0.82 2.51
C PHE A 17 11.16 -2.17 2.70
N ASP A 18 10.22 -2.21 3.63
CA ASP A 18 9.28 -3.30 3.83
C ASP A 18 7.94 -2.87 3.23
N MET A 19 7.36 -3.74 2.41
CA MET A 19 6.06 -3.55 1.76
C MET A 19 5.31 -4.85 1.99
N ASP A 20 4.45 -4.79 3.00
CA ASP A 20 3.65 -5.91 3.48
C ASP A 20 2.38 -5.38 4.15
N TRP A 21 1.37 -6.23 4.31
CA TRP A 21 0.05 -5.88 4.87
C TRP A 21 -0.76 -4.88 4.02
N ASN A 22 -0.58 -4.94 2.70
CA ASN A 22 -1.30 -4.08 1.76
C ASN A 22 -2.62 -4.72 1.29
N VAL A 23 -3.64 -3.89 1.01
CA VAL A 23 -4.79 -4.28 0.18
C VAL A 23 -4.63 -3.68 -1.21
N TYR A 24 -4.49 -4.55 -2.21
CA TYR A 24 -4.48 -4.19 -3.62
C TYR A 24 -5.88 -4.37 -4.21
N PHE A 25 -6.34 -3.36 -4.93
CA PHE A 25 -7.64 -3.39 -5.59
C PHE A 25 -7.57 -2.67 -6.94
N ASN A 26 -8.10 -3.33 -7.97
CA ASN A 26 -8.31 -2.71 -9.26
C ASN A 26 -9.63 -3.24 -9.84
N PRO A 27 -10.64 -2.38 -10.08
CA PRO A 27 -11.92 -2.81 -10.62
C PRO A 27 -11.87 -3.12 -12.12
N ALA A 28 -10.81 -2.73 -12.83
CA ALA A 28 -10.66 -2.89 -14.27
C ALA A 28 -9.72 -4.03 -14.69
N VAL A 29 -8.95 -4.59 -13.76
CA VAL A 29 -7.93 -5.60 -14.04
C VAL A 29 -8.08 -6.74 -13.04
N SER A 30 -8.04 -7.98 -13.51
CA SER A 30 -8.08 -9.15 -12.61
C SER A 30 -6.74 -9.38 -11.91
N LEU A 31 -6.74 -10.13 -10.79
CA LEU A 31 -5.51 -10.55 -10.12
C LEU A 31 -4.56 -11.33 -11.06
N GLN A 32 -5.12 -12.13 -11.98
CA GLN A 32 -4.36 -12.94 -12.93
C GLN A 32 -3.63 -12.06 -13.96
N GLU A 33 -4.16 -10.89 -14.28
CA GLU A 33 -3.57 -9.93 -15.22
C GLU A 33 -2.66 -8.91 -14.52
N ALA A 34 -2.88 -8.67 -13.23
CA ALA A 34 -2.06 -7.78 -12.43
C ALA A 34 -0.58 -8.22 -12.42
N ARG A 35 0.34 -7.25 -12.45
CA ARG A 35 1.78 -7.50 -12.43
C ARG A 35 2.47 -6.70 -11.34
N PHE A 36 3.20 -7.40 -10.49
CA PHE A 36 4.04 -6.89 -9.41
C PHE A 36 5.49 -7.01 -9.86
N ASN A 37 6.05 -5.92 -10.39
CA ASN A 37 7.38 -5.90 -10.99
C ASN A 37 7.58 -6.99 -12.07
N GLY A 38 6.58 -7.15 -12.95
CA GLY A 38 6.57 -8.15 -14.01
C GLY A 38 6.19 -9.58 -13.59
N LYS A 39 5.85 -9.82 -12.31
CA LYS A 39 5.44 -11.13 -11.77
C LYS A 39 3.97 -11.12 -11.34
N THR A 40 3.37 -12.28 -11.12
CA THR A 40 2.08 -12.38 -10.42
C THR A 40 2.26 -12.05 -8.94
N LEU A 41 1.17 -11.74 -8.22
CA LEU A 41 1.24 -11.54 -6.76
C LEU A 41 1.75 -12.80 -6.05
N GLU A 42 1.36 -13.98 -6.53
CA GLU A 42 1.81 -15.26 -5.97
C GLU A 42 3.32 -15.44 -6.12
N ASP A 43 3.88 -15.19 -7.31
CA ASP A 43 5.33 -15.29 -7.54
C ASP A 43 6.10 -14.20 -6.80
N TRP A 44 5.47 -13.05 -6.59
CA TRP A 44 6.00 -11.97 -5.77
C TRP A 44 6.10 -12.41 -4.29
N GLN A 45 5.07 -13.06 -3.77
CA GLN A 45 5.03 -13.63 -2.42
C GLN A 45 6.00 -14.80 -2.24
N LYS A 46 6.14 -15.68 -3.23
CA LYS A 46 7.19 -16.72 -3.23
C LYS A 46 8.60 -16.13 -3.15
N GLY A 47 8.79 -14.90 -3.64
CA GLY A 47 10.03 -14.14 -3.51
C GLY A 47 10.27 -13.50 -2.14
N GLY A 48 9.39 -13.73 -1.16
CA GLY A 48 9.48 -13.18 0.20
C GLY A 48 9.01 -11.73 0.32
N LYS A 49 8.10 -11.28 -0.54
CA LYS A 49 7.59 -9.90 -0.58
C LYS A 49 6.07 -9.88 -0.42
N ASP A 50 5.52 -8.87 0.25
CA ASP A 50 4.06 -8.69 0.37
C ASP A 50 3.32 -9.96 0.86
N LEU A 51 3.92 -10.69 1.81
CA LEU A 51 3.47 -12.02 2.25
C LEU A 51 2.06 -12.03 2.85
N HIS A 52 1.67 -10.94 3.50
CA HIS A 52 0.37 -10.76 4.13
C HIS A 52 -0.55 -9.83 3.32
N SER A 53 -0.06 -9.27 2.23
CA SER A 53 -0.85 -8.42 1.34
C SER A 53 -1.92 -9.24 0.60
N ARG A 54 -3.08 -8.61 0.37
CA ARG A 54 -4.26 -9.25 -0.23
C ARG A 54 -4.72 -8.49 -1.48
N TRP A 55 -5.19 -9.20 -2.49
CA TRP A 55 -5.91 -8.60 -3.63
C TRP A 55 -7.41 -8.78 -3.42
N VAL A 56 -8.08 -7.77 -2.87
CA VAL A 56 -9.50 -7.83 -2.47
C VAL A 56 -10.15 -6.44 -2.54
N ASP A 57 -11.47 -6.39 -2.65
CA ASP A 57 -12.22 -5.13 -2.55
C ASP A 57 -12.05 -4.51 -1.15
N PRO A 58 -11.58 -3.25 -1.03
CA PRO A 58 -11.42 -2.58 0.24
C PRO A 58 -12.75 -2.12 0.84
N LEU A 59 -13.88 -2.24 0.15
CA LEU A 59 -15.21 -1.83 0.59
C LEU A 59 -15.29 -0.32 0.88
N PHE A 60 -14.98 0.51 -0.11
CA PHE A 60 -15.20 1.96 -0.03
C PHE A 60 -16.70 2.28 0.09
N ILE A 61 -17.04 3.34 0.84
CA ILE A 61 -18.43 3.78 1.03
C ILE A 61 -19.04 4.26 -0.30
N ASN A 62 -18.36 5.17 -1.02
CA ASN A 62 -18.84 5.66 -2.30
C ASN A 62 -17.70 6.23 -3.17
N PRO A 63 -16.89 5.36 -3.82
CA PRO A 63 -15.75 5.81 -4.61
C PRO A 63 -16.15 6.64 -5.83
N ALA A 64 -17.34 6.44 -6.38
CA ALA A 64 -17.85 7.24 -7.52
C ALA A 64 -18.06 8.72 -7.16
N GLN A 65 -18.40 9.01 -5.90
CA GLN A 65 -18.51 10.36 -5.37
C GLN A 65 -17.24 10.80 -4.60
N ARG A 66 -16.12 10.09 -4.78
CA ARG A 66 -14.83 10.35 -4.11
C ARG A 66 -14.85 10.17 -2.59
N ASP A 67 -15.80 9.38 -2.07
CA ASP A 67 -15.81 8.96 -0.67
C ASP A 67 -15.05 7.64 -0.52
N PHE A 68 -13.75 7.77 -0.20
CA PHE A 68 -12.83 6.65 0.01
C PHE A 68 -12.74 6.20 1.47
N ARG A 69 -13.70 6.59 2.31
CA ARG A 69 -13.82 5.99 3.65
C ARG A 69 -14.16 4.52 3.50
N LEU A 70 -13.65 3.71 4.43
CA LEU A 70 -13.86 2.27 4.44
C LEU A 70 -15.14 1.94 5.21
N ARG A 71 -15.88 0.94 4.73
CA ARG A 71 -16.95 0.32 5.51
C ARG A 71 -16.36 -0.42 6.73
N PRO A 72 -17.14 -0.61 7.83
CA PRO A 72 -16.65 -1.26 9.04
C PRO A 72 -16.16 -2.70 8.86
N ASP A 73 -16.64 -3.38 7.83
CA ASP A 73 -16.29 -4.75 7.42
C ASP A 73 -15.13 -4.81 6.41
N SER A 74 -14.41 -3.71 6.21
CA SER A 74 -13.31 -3.65 5.25
C SER A 74 -12.13 -4.56 5.63
N PRO A 75 -11.60 -5.36 4.69
CA PRO A 75 -10.42 -6.20 4.94
C PRO A 75 -9.15 -5.37 5.22
N ALA A 76 -9.11 -4.10 4.82
CA ALA A 76 -7.99 -3.22 5.14
C ALA A 76 -7.92 -2.94 6.66
N LEU A 77 -9.08 -2.83 7.33
CA LEU A 77 -9.13 -2.62 8.78
C LEU A 77 -8.61 -3.85 9.54
N GLU A 78 -8.91 -5.06 9.05
CA GLU A 78 -8.37 -6.31 9.61
C GLU A 78 -6.84 -6.39 9.51
N LEU A 79 -6.26 -5.86 8.42
CA LEU A 79 -4.81 -5.77 8.23
C LEU A 79 -4.16 -4.63 9.03
N GLY A 80 -4.94 -3.89 9.83
CA GLY A 80 -4.46 -2.84 10.72
C GLY A 80 -4.43 -1.45 10.11
N PHE A 81 -5.01 -1.25 8.92
CA PHE A 81 -5.15 0.09 8.36
C PHE A 81 -5.99 0.97 9.27
N ARG A 82 -5.53 2.20 9.50
CA ARG A 82 -6.24 3.22 10.28
C ARG A 82 -6.66 4.35 9.34
N PRO A 83 -7.96 4.51 9.07
CA PRO A 83 -8.44 5.59 8.23
C PRO A 83 -7.96 6.95 8.73
N LEU A 84 -7.50 7.78 7.79
CA LEU A 84 -7.19 9.17 8.08
C LEU A 84 -8.49 9.92 8.34
N GLU A 85 -8.48 10.80 9.33
CA GLU A 85 -9.55 11.75 9.60
C GLU A 85 -9.38 12.95 8.66
N PRO A 86 -10.20 13.09 7.59
CA PRO A 86 -9.94 14.05 6.51
C PRO A 86 -10.07 15.51 6.98
N ASP A 87 -10.88 15.75 8.01
CA ASP A 87 -11.06 17.03 8.70
C ASP A 87 -9.81 17.48 9.47
N ARG A 88 -8.94 16.54 9.83
CA ARG A 88 -7.65 16.81 10.48
C ARG A 88 -6.48 16.84 9.51
N ALA A 89 -6.71 16.55 8.23
CA ALA A 89 -5.71 16.59 7.19
C ALA A 89 -5.61 18.00 6.59
N GLY A 90 -4.41 18.59 6.59
CA GLY A 90 -4.17 19.91 6.02
C GLY A 90 -3.12 20.71 6.81
N PRO A 91 -2.71 21.89 6.31
CA PRO A 91 -1.87 22.81 7.08
C PRO A 91 -2.56 23.14 8.41
N ARG A 92 -1.89 22.80 9.51
CA ARG A 92 -2.32 23.27 10.83
C ARG A 92 -1.87 24.71 10.96
N GLU A 93 -2.75 25.62 11.40
CA GLU A 93 -2.32 26.97 11.74
C GLU A 93 -1.19 26.88 12.77
N TRP A 94 -0.03 27.44 12.44
CA TRP A 94 1.07 27.55 13.38
C TRP A 94 0.66 28.59 14.43
N THR A 95 0.14 28.15 15.57
CA THR A 95 -0.05 29.03 16.72
C THR A 95 1.30 29.27 17.37
N ALA A 96 1.95 30.39 17.03
CA ALA A 96 3.15 30.88 17.71
C ALA A 96 2.79 31.45 19.09
N ASN A 97 2.35 30.61 20.03
CA ASN A 97 2.16 31.01 21.42
C ASN A 97 2.94 30.04 22.33
N ALA A 98 4.25 30.28 22.42
CA ALA A 98 5.05 29.88 23.57
C ALA A 98 5.64 31.19 24.13
N HIS A 99 4.97 31.73 25.15
CA HIS A 99 5.55 32.69 26.07
C HIS A 99 6.27 31.93 27.18
#